data_AF-A0A327KIW3-F1
#
_entry.id   AF-A0A327KIW3-F1
#
_cell.length_a   1.000
_cell.length_b   1.000
_cell.length_c   1.000
_cell.angle_alpha   90.00
_cell.angle_beta   90.00
_cell.angle_gamma   90.00
#
_symmetry.space_group_name_H-M   'P 1'
#
loop_
_entity.id
_entity.type
_entity.pdbx_description
1 polymer ?
#
loop_
_entity_poly.entity_id
_entity_poly.type
_entity_poly.pdbx_seq_one_letter_code
_entity_poly.pdbx_strand_id
1 'polypeptide(L)'
;QRELLAGGHARVAARIEDASCLPALRAAEREARKANLGLWQDPVYAARAADRPAEILVQHGRFAVVVGRVESVRESGGTIYVNFGRRWSETFSATIPKRIERTLQAAGVDPGRLAGRRVEVRGIVEQRGGPRIEILRAEQLAIEGR
;
A
#
# COMPACT_ATOMS: atom_id res chain seq x y z
N GLN A 1 -6.55 -21.19 -0.72
CA GLN A 1 -6.36 -19.71 -0.64
C GLN A 1 -6.89 -18.96 -1.87
N ARG A 2 -6.58 -19.38 -3.11
CA ARG A 2 -7.03 -18.67 -4.33
C ARG A 2 -8.55 -18.55 -4.48
N GLU A 3 -9.32 -19.58 -4.12
CA GLU A 3 -10.80 -19.54 -4.18
C GLU A 3 -11.41 -18.54 -3.20
N LEU A 4 -10.85 -18.41 -1.99
CA LEU A 4 -11.28 -17.39 -1.04
C LEU A 4 -11.03 -15.97 -1.58
N LEU A 5 -9.90 -15.76 -2.26
CA LEU A 5 -9.60 -14.48 -2.91
C LEU A 5 -10.48 -14.21 -4.12
N ALA A 6 -10.70 -15.21 -4.97
CA ALA A 6 -11.57 -15.12 -6.14
C ALA A 6 -13.04 -14.85 -5.76
N GLY A 7 -13.50 -15.43 -4.65
CA GLY A 7 -14.81 -15.14 -4.08
C GLY A 7 -14.88 -13.85 -3.25
N GLY A 8 -13.77 -13.11 -3.11
CA GLY A 8 -13.71 -11.86 -2.34
C GLY A 8 -13.76 -12.03 -0.82
N HIS A 9 -13.54 -13.22 -0.27
CA HIS A 9 -13.60 -13.52 1.17
C HIS A 9 -12.29 -13.27 1.94
N ALA A 10 -11.23 -12.83 1.25
CA ALA A 10 -9.92 -12.56 1.87
C ALA A 10 -9.18 -11.42 1.16
N ARG A 11 -8.21 -10.82 1.86
CA ARG A 11 -7.24 -9.88 1.28
C ARG A 11 -5.81 -10.39 1.53
N VAL A 12 -4.94 -10.21 0.55
CA VAL A 12 -3.53 -10.58 0.70
C VAL A 12 -2.84 -9.53 1.56
N ALA A 13 -2.67 -9.85 2.84
CA ALA A 13 -1.65 -9.22 3.67
C ALA A 13 -0.27 -9.59 3.11
N ALA A 14 0.69 -8.66 3.09
CA ALA A 14 2.04 -8.85 2.55
C ALA A 14 2.92 -9.87 3.33
N ARG A 15 2.28 -10.80 4.04
CA ARG A 15 2.88 -11.97 4.67
C ARG A 15 2.40 -13.19 3.89
N ILE A 16 3.00 -13.42 2.73
CA ILE A 16 2.93 -14.73 2.08
C ILE A 16 4.32 -15.34 2.22
N GLU A 17 4.39 -16.49 2.88
CA GLU A 17 5.65 -17.21 3.15
C GLU A 17 6.26 -17.79 1.87
N ASP A 18 5.48 -17.87 0.80
CA ASP A 18 5.91 -18.32 -0.54
C ASP A 18 5.67 -17.23 -1.60
N ALA A 19 6.73 -16.51 -1.97
CA ALA A 19 6.71 -15.41 -2.93
C ALA A 19 6.23 -15.85 -4.34
N SER A 20 6.31 -17.14 -4.66
CA SER A 20 5.90 -17.69 -5.97
C SER A 20 4.39 -17.60 -6.23
N CYS A 21 3.57 -17.72 -5.19
CA CYS A 21 2.11 -17.71 -5.30
C CYS A 21 1.52 -16.30 -5.32
N LEU A 22 2.30 -15.31 -4.88
CA LEU A 22 1.84 -13.95 -4.65
C LEU A 22 1.29 -13.24 -5.90
N PRO A 23 1.86 -13.37 -7.11
CA PRO A 23 1.28 -12.77 -8.32
C PRO A 23 -0.12 -13.30 -8.65
N ALA A 24 -0.31 -14.62 -8.56
CA ALA A 24 -1.60 -15.26 -8.85
C ALA A 24 -2.67 -14.88 -7.81
N LEU A 25 -2.30 -14.80 -6.54
CA LEU A 25 -3.20 -14.39 -5.46
C LEU A 25 -3.57 -12.90 -5.59
N ARG A 26 -2.62 -12.03 -5.97
CA ARG A 26 -2.91 -10.62 -6.26
C ARG A 26 -3.79 -10.44 -7.50
N ALA A 27 -3.64 -11.29 -8.51
CA ALA A 27 -4.53 -11.27 -9.67
C ALA A 27 -5.96 -11.63 -9.27
N ALA A 28 -6.15 -12.73 -8.52
CA ALA A 28 -7.46 -13.12 -8.01
C ALA A 28 -8.11 -12.05 -7.13
N GLU A 29 -7.33 -11.42 -6.25
CA GLU A 29 -7.78 -10.29 -5.40
C GLU A 29 -8.27 -9.10 -6.24
N ARG A 30 -7.51 -8.72 -7.29
CA ARG A 30 -7.88 -7.62 -8.18
C ARG A 30 -9.16 -7.91 -8.93
N GLU A 31 -9.33 -9.12 -9.44
CA GLU A 31 -10.54 -9.51 -10.17
C GLU A 31 -11.76 -9.52 -9.26
N ALA A 32 -11.65 -10.06 -8.03
CA ALA A 32 -12.74 -10.01 -7.05
C ALA A 32 -13.10 -8.57 -6.64
N ARG A 33 -12.09 -7.68 -6.52
CA ARG A 33 -12.31 -6.26 -6.22
C ARG A 33 -12.97 -5.52 -7.38
N LYS A 34 -12.55 -5.78 -8.63
CA LYS A 34 -13.19 -5.21 -9.83
C LYS A 34 -14.63 -5.68 -9.98
N ALA A 35 -14.89 -6.94 -9.72
CA ALA A 35 -16.22 -7.54 -9.78
C ALA A 35 -17.09 -7.22 -8.55
N ASN A 36 -16.57 -6.45 -7.59
CA ASN A 36 -17.27 -6.08 -6.35
C ASN A 36 -17.86 -7.29 -5.60
N LEU A 37 -17.05 -8.34 -5.40
CA LEU A 37 -17.49 -9.60 -4.77
C LEU A 37 -17.15 -9.65 -3.27
N GLY A 38 -17.97 -10.34 -2.48
CA GLY A 38 -17.64 -10.66 -1.08
C GLY A 38 -17.33 -9.41 -0.23
N LEU A 39 -16.18 -9.40 0.46
CA LEU A 39 -15.70 -8.30 1.29
C LEU A 39 -15.64 -6.95 0.55
N TRP A 40 -15.44 -6.96 -0.77
CA TRP A 40 -15.31 -5.73 -1.55
C TRP A 40 -16.61 -4.92 -1.65
N GLN A 41 -17.77 -5.56 -1.38
CA GLN A 41 -19.07 -4.89 -1.29
C GLN A 41 -19.20 -4.02 -0.04
N ASP A 42 -18.41 -4.31 1.01
CA ASP A 42 -18.40 -3.52 2.23
C ASP A 42 -17.39 -2.35 2.09
N PRO A 43 -17.86 -1.08 2.22
CA PRO A 43 -17.01 0.10 2.15
C PRO A 43 -15.80 0.08 3.08
N VAL A 44 -15.81 -0.70 4.17
CA VAL A 44 -14.66 -0.90 5.07
C VAL A 44 -13.44 -1.47 4.34
N TYR A 45 -13.63 -2.28 3.30
CA TYR A 45 -12.55 -2.94 2.55
C TYR A 45 -12.14 -2.20 1.27
N ALA A 46 -12.87 -1.15 0.89
CA ALA A 46 -12.49 -0.30 -0.24
C ALA A 46 -11.14 0.39 0.00
N ALA A 47 -10.33 0.53 -1.06
CA ALA A 47 -9.11 1.31 -0.95
C ALA A 47 -9.41 2.77 -0.65
N ARG A 48 -8.59 3.38 0.20
CA ARG A 48 -8.69 4.78 0.60
C ARG A 48 -7.87 5.65 -0.33
N ALA A 49 -8.34 6.86 -0.57
CA ALA A 49 -7.60 7.85 -1.35
C ALA A 49 -6.56 8.53 -0.44
N ALA A 50 -5.31 8.64 -0.91
CA ALA A 50 -4.21 9.20 -0.11
C ALA A 50 -4.41 10.69 0.24
N ASP A 51 -5.26 11.40 -0.50
CA ASP A 51 -5.65 12.79 -0.27
C ASP A 51 -6.78 12.95 0.77
N ARG A 52 -7.29 11.84 1.34
CA ARG A 52 -8.28 11.83 2.41
C ARG A 52 -7.71 11.25 3.72
N PRO A 53 -6.78 11.96 4.38
CA PRO A 53 -6.08 11.47 5.57
C PRO A 53 -7.01 11.12 6.73
N ALA A 54 -8.12 11.84 6.91
CA ALA A 54 -9.11 11.54 7.94
C ALA A 54 -9.76 10.16 7.74
N GLU A 55 -10.10 9.78 6.51
CA GLU A 55 -10.66 8.46 6.19
C GLU A 55 -9.65 7.33 6.42
N ILE A 56 -8.35 7.61 6.21
CA ILE A 56 -7.28 6.66 6.48
C ILE A 56 -7.08 6.47 7.99
N LEU A 57 -7.12 7.56 8.77
CA LEU A 57 -6.97 7.50 10.23
C LEU A 57 -8.08 6.70 10.93
N VAL A 58 -9.29 6.63 10.36
CA VAL A 58 -10.36 5.73 10.85
C VAL A 58 -9.90 4.26 10.86
N GLN A 59 -8.92 3.89 10.03
CA GLN A 59 -8.33 2.56 9.98
C GLN A 59 -7.09 2.40 10.87
N HIS A 60 -6.81 3.31 11.80
CA HIS A 60 -5.66 3.21 12.71
C HIS A 60 -5.62 1.85 13.43
N GLY A 61 -4.45 1.20 13.40
CA GLY A 61 -4.23 -0.15 13.94
C GLY A 61 -4.79 -1.28 13.06
N ARG A 62 -5.40 -0.97 11.91
CA ARG A 62 -5.97 -1.94 10.97
C ARG A 62 -5.20 -1.93 9.66
N PHE A 63 -5.26 -3.04 8.94
CA PHE A 63 -4.75 -3.10 7.57
C PHE A 63 -5.66 -2.29 6.64
N ALA A 64 -5.05 -1.45 5.82
CA ALA A 64 -5.70 -0.69 4.77
C ALA A 64 -4.91 -0.77 3.46
N VAL A 65 -5.62 -0.47 2.38
CA VAL A 65 -5.04 -0.22 1.06
C VAL A 65 -5.25 1.26 0.76
N VAL A 66 -4.18 1.98 0.48
CA VAL A 66 -4.21 3.42 0.19
C VAL A 66 -3.67 3.64 -1.21
N VAL A 67 -4.42 4.35 -2.05
CA VAL A 67 -4.06 4.66 -3.43
C VAL A 67 -3.94 6.17 -3.58
N GLY A 68 -2.88 6.63 -4.24
CA GLY A 68 -2.71 8.05 -4.50
C GLY A 68 -1.51 8.37 -5.37
N ARG A 69 -1.39 9.63 -5.75
CA ARG A 69 -0.21 10.14 -6.45
C ARG A 69 0.83 10.56 -5.42
N VAL A 70 2.06 10.11 -5.62
CA VAL A 70 3.19 10.53 -4.79
C VAL A 70 3.57 11.97 -5.16
N GLU A 71 3.55 12.85 -4.17
CA GLU A 71 3.98 14.25 -4.30
C GLU A 71 5.50 14.35 -4.28
N SER A 72 6.16 13.70 -3.30
CA SER A 72 7.60 13.76 -3.15
C SER A 72 8.16 12.50 -2.49
N VAL A 73 9.44 12.26 -2.73
CA VAL A 73 10.21 11.23 -2.03
C VAL A 73 11.41 11.92 -1.38
N ARG A 74 11.57 11.75 -0.07
CA ARG A 74 12.68 12.34 0.69
C ARG A 74 13.33 11.29 1.58
N GLU A 75 14.64 11.30 1.66
CA GLU A 75 15.38 10.49 2.62
C GLU A 75 15.80 11.33 3.83
N SER A 76 15.61 10.79 5.04
CA SER A 76 16.10 11.39 6.28
C SER A 76 16.19 10.33 7.38
N GLY A 77 17.25 10.38 8.20
CA GLY A 77 17.37 9.51 9.38
C GLY A 77 17.29 8.01 9.07
N GLY A 78 17.83 7.57 7.92
CA GLY A 78 17.75 6.17 7.49
C GLY A 78 16.35 5.70 7.08
N THR A 79 15.43 6.64 6.81
CA THR A 79 14.07 6.37 6.33
C THR A 79 13.82 7.15 5.04
N ILE A 80 13.26 6.46 4.04
CA ILE A 80 12.73 7.07 2.82
C ILE A 80 11.24 7.33 3.05
N TYR A 81 10.86 8.60 2.98
CA TYR A 81 9.51 9.10 3.10
C TYR A 81 8.91 9.30 1.71
N VAL A 82 7.81 8.60 1.44
CA VAL A 82 6.99 8.75 0.23
C VAL A 82 5.75 9.54 0.64
N ASN A 83 5.72 10.82 0.29
CA ASN A 83 4.68 11.75 0.73
C ASN A 83 3.60 11.90 -0.35
N PHE A 84 2.34 11.96 0.05
CA PHE A 84 1.19 12.10 -0.86
C PHE A 84 0.56 13.50 -0.83
N GLY A 85 1.19 14.43 -0.12
CA GLY A 85 0.81 15.83 -0.14
C GLY A 85 1.91 16.74 0.39
N ARG A 86 1.68 18.05 0.30
CA ARG A 86 2.69 19.08 0.61
C ARG A 86 3.04 19.16 2.09
N ARG A 87 2.09 18.88 2.99
CA ARG A 87 2.28 18.90 4.45
C ARG A 87 2.20 17.48 5.00
N TRP A 88 3.35 16.87 5.24
CA TRP A 88 3.45 15.48 5.71
C TRP A 88 2.76 15.24 7.07
N SER A 89 2.66 16.26 7.94
CA SER A 89 2.00 16.15 9.26
C SER A 89 0.48 16.05 9.16
N GLU A 90 -0.09 16.49 8.04
CA GLU A 90 -1.53 16.55 7.80
C GLU A 90 -1.98 15.57 6.71
N THR A 91 -1.05 14.87 6.06
CA THR A 91 -1.32 14.02 4.89
C THR A 91 -0.82 12.61 5.10
N PHE A 92 -1.28 11.68 4.26
CA PHE A 92 -0.78 10.32 4.27
C PHE A 92 0.67 10.26 3.79
N SER A 93 1.47 9.45 4.46
CA SER A 93 2.85 9.13 4.05
C SER A 93 3.09 7.62 4.10
N ALA A 94 3.94 7.11 3.21
CA ALA A 94 4.50 5.78 3.36
C ALA A 94 5.98 5.87 3.74
N THR A 95 6.43 5.04 4.67
CA THR A 95 7.82 5.05 5.15
C THR A 95 8.51 3.76 4.78
N ILE A 96 9.72 3.85 4.25
CA ILE A 96 10.55 2.72 3.84
C ILE A 96 11.87 2.81 4.62
N PRO A 97 12.23 1.84 5.46
CA PRO A 97 13.55 1.79 6.05
C PRO A 97 14.63 1.73 4.95
N LYS A 98 15.63 2.61 4.97
CA LYS A 98 16.67 2.69 3.93
C LYS A 98 17.38 1.35 3.70
N ARG A 99 17.55 0.55 4.76
CA ARG A 99 18.13 -0.80 4.70
C ARG A 99 17.43 -1.78 3.76
N ILE A 100 16.14 -1.58 3.45
CA ILE A 100 15.39 -2.47 2.55
C ILE A 100 15.29 -1.92 1.11
N GLU A 101 15.81 -0.73 0.83
CA GLU A 101 15.72 -0.09 -0.48
C GLU A 101 16.27 -1.00 -1.59
N ARG A 102 17.43 -1.62 -1.38
CA ARG A 102 18.03 -2.54 -2.37
C ARG A 102 17.13 -3.75 -2.63
N THR A 103 16.46 -4.27 -1.61
CA THR A 103 15.52 -5.37 -1.74
C THR A 103 14.30 -4.96 -2.57
N LEU A 104 13.78 -3.74 -2.36
CA LEU A 104 12.71 -3.19 -3.18
C LEU A 104 13.15 -3.04 -4.65
N GLN A 105 14.34 -2.49 -4.87
CA GLN A 105 14.89 -2.27 -6.21
C GLN A 105 15.11 -3.59 -6.96
N ALA A 106 15.61 -4.63 -6.28
CA ALA A 106 15.75 -5.97 -6.84
C ALA A 106 14.40 -6.58 -7.23
N ALA A 107 13.33 -6.24 -6.51
CA ALA A 107 11.95 -6.59 -6.86
C ALA A 107 11.30 -5.64 -7.89
N GLY A 108 12.07 -4.73 -8.49
CA GLY A 108 11.60 -3.82 -9.54
C GLY A 108 10.81 -2.61 -9.04
N VAL A 109 10.92 -2.30 -7.75
CA VAL A 109 10.34 -1.11 -7.11
C VAL A 109 11.46 -0.17 -6.69
N ASP A 110 11.63 0.94 -7.40
CA ASP A 110 12.63 1.97 -7.05
C ASP A 110 11.95 3.14 -6.32
N PRO A 111 12.15 3.30 -4.99
CA PRO A 111 11.54 4.39 -4.23
C PRO A 111 11.86 5.78 -4.79
N GLY A 112 13.06 5.99 -5.32
CA GLY A 112 13.47 7.29 -5.87
C GLY A 112 12.70 7.70 -7.12
N ARG A 113 12.08 6.75 -7.82
CA ARG A 113 11.30 6.98 -9.04
C ARG A 113 9.79 7.04 -8.82
N LEU A 114 9.34 7.03 -7.56
CA LEU A 114 7.92 7.07 -7.24
C LEU A 114 7.33 8.48 -7.36
N ALA A 115 8.13 9.54 -7.23
CA ALA A 115 7.63 10.91 -7.32
C ALA A 115 6.84 11.14 -8.61
N GLY A 116 5.64 11.71 -8.47
CA GLY A 116 4.71 11.96 -9.58
C GLY A 116 3.93 10.73 -10.07
N ARG A 117 4.24 9.51 -9.61
CA ARG A 117 3.54 8.27 -9.99
C ARG A 117 2.32 8.03 -9.10
N ARG A 118 1.30 7.38 -9.65
CA ARG A 118 0.18 6.83 -8.87
C ARG A 118 0.55 5.44 -8.35
N VAL A 119 0.42 5.23 -7.05
CA VAL A 119 0.84 4.01 -6.38
C VAL A 119 -0.24 3.52 -5.43
N GLU A 120 -0.25 2.21 -5.22
CA GLU A 120 -1.03 1.54 -4.19
C GLU A 120 -0.09 1.09 -3.06
N VAL A 121 -0.40 1.50 -1.83
CA VAL A 121 0.32 1.17 -0.60
C VAL A 121 -0.57 0.29 0.28
N ARG A 122 0.01 -0.76 0.86
CA ARG A 122 -0.73 -1.77 1.63
C ARG A 122 -0.03 -2.06 2.94
N GLY A 123 -0.76 -2.00 4.06
CA GLY A 123 -0.20 -2.30 5.37
C GLY A 123 -1.07 -1.83 6.52
N ILE A 124 -0.53 -1.93 7.73
CA ILE A 124 -1.19 -1.43 8.93
C ILE A 124 -1.07 0.09 8.96
N VAL A 125 -2.19 0.78 9.17
CA VAL A 125 -2.19 2.23 9.37
C VAL A 125 -1.72 2.53 10.77
N GLU A 126 -0.67 3.35 10.87
CA GLU A 126 -0.15 3.91 12.10
C GLU A 126 -0.32 5.43 12.11
N GLN A 127 -0.19 6.06 13.29
CA GLN A 127 -0.19 7.51 13.45
C GLN A 127 1.08 7.99 14.19
N ARG A 128 1.85 8.88 13.56
CA ARG A 128 2.83 9.78 14.22
C ARG A 128 2.86 11.07 13.41
N GLY A 129 2.22 12.11 13.92
CA GLY A 129 1.75 13.22 13.09
C GLY A 129 0.55 12.76 12.27
N GLY A 130 0.72 12.59 10.96
CA GLY A 130 -0.31 12.10 10.04
C GLY A 130 -0.44 10.56 9.98
N PRO A 131 -1.44 10.04 9.25
CA PRO A 131 -1.55 8.62 8.96
C PRO A 131 -0.38 8.14 8.11
N ARG A 132 0.17 6.98 8.43
CA ARG A 132 1.19 6.36 7.59
C ARG A 132 1.08 4.84 7.52
N ILE A 133 1.75 4.28 6.53
CA ILE A 133 2.02 2.84 6.43
C ILE A 133 3.53 2.64 6.31
N GLU A 134 4.08 1.76 7.13
CA GLU A 134 5.46 1.30 6.96
C GLU A 134 5.53 0.18 5.91
N ILE A 135 6.42 0.36 4.94
CA ILE A 135 6.71 -0.59 3.88
C ILE A 135 7.98 -1.34 4.29
N LEU A 136 7.84 -2.65 4.49
CA LEU A 136 8.92 -3.56 4.85
C LEU A 136 9.27 -4.53 3.72
N ARG A 137 8.39 -4.66 2.72
CA ARG A 137 8.55 -5.55 1.56
C ARG A 137 7.98 -4.93 0.29
N ALA A 138 8.43 -5.42 -0.87
CA ALA A 138 8.03 -4.89 -2.17
C ALA A 138 6.53 -5.02 -2.43
N GLU A 139 5.87 -6.01 -1.86
CA GLU A 139 4.49 -6.37 -2.20
C GLU A 139 3.46 -5.55 -1.43
N GLN A 140 3.95 -4.67 -0.56
CA GLN A 140 3.21 -3.59 0.06
C GLN A 140 3.10 -2.35 -0.84
N LEU A 141 3.92 -2.24 -1.89
CA LEU A 141 3.92 -1.09 -2.79
C LEU A 141 3.80 -1.55 -4.25
N ALA A 142 2.78 -1.07 -4.95
CA ALA A 142 2.62 -1.29 -6.39
C ALA A 142 2.47 0.04 -7.11
N ILE A 143 3.06 0.16 -8.29
CA ILE A 143 2.84 1.30 -9.19
C ILE A 143 1.64 0.96 -10.07
N GLU A 144 0.63 1.83 -10.11
CA GLU A 144 -0.52 1.64 -10.99
C GLU A 144 -0.22 2.04 -12.44
N GLY A 145 -0.83 1.33 -13.40
CA GLY A 145 -0.65 1.57 -14.83
C GLY A 145 0.55 0.83 -15.45
N ARG A 146 0.86 -0.36 -14.94
CA ARG A 146 1.82 -1.30 -15.54
C ARG A 146 1.09 -2.45 -16.22
#